data_AF-A0A9P7HH95-F1
#
_entry.id   AF-A0A9P7HH95-F1
#
_cell.length_a   1.000
_cell.length_b   1.000
_cell.length_c   1.000
_cell.angle_alpha   90.00
_cell.angle_beta   90.00
_cell.angle_gamma   90.00
#
_symmetry.space_group_name_H-M   'P 1'
#
loop_
_entity.id
_entity.type
_entity.pdbx_description
1 polymer ?
#
loop_
_entity_poly.entity_id
_entity_poly.type
_entity_poly.pdbx_seq_one_letter_code
_entity_poly.pdbx_strand_id
1 'polypeptide(L)'
;MVQIAILSGNRDEAEYFFLETEKFIRTKGLNRRKSRKVRLLHHCYVFERLSHESTFTQNTLNLDHRNRVREAIEASGASAYSQDSLSFRLTTWSNLDQEIHKVKGQEEGENDLHLQHPGIWSATLYPEIFGVPELHLFMLSLVIRLAREKEQNQDELINSGLTLKEFMARAKAVERWIKQLHVLRQSIWMVEAPVDPEHQQSVNLLNSLADTMQHALSVYFYRRIYDLDPSMLQKHVLGVRDRLLEFDASDAGMGYGSLRLIWPAFVAACETDDDDIRASFVQWFECAAKRSGLRIFTETKERIEQIWIGRDSTDRQNGFG
;
A
#
# COMPACT_ATOMS: atom_id res chain seq x y z
N MET A 1 5.41 -11.88 15.49
CA MET A 1 6.58 -10.98 15.59
C MET A 1 6.40 -9.74 14.73
N VAL A 2 6.15 -9.84 13.42
CA VAL A 2 5.85 -8.67 12.54
C VAL A 2 4.77 -7.76 13.13
N GLN A 3 3.58 -8.28 13.41
CA GLN A 3 2.50 -7.49 14.00
C GLN A 3 2.87 -6.86 15.35
N ILE A 4 3.63 -7.57 16.19
CA ILE A 4 4.06 -7.04 17.49
C ILE A 4 5.05 -5.88 17.29
N ALA A 5 6.02 -6.02 16.38
CA ALA A 5 6.99 -4.96 16.07
C ALA A 5 6.32 -3.73 15.46
N ILE A 6 5.38 -3.93 14.53
CA ILE A 6 4.57 -2.86 13.92
C ILE A 6 3.70 -2.16 14.97
N LEU A 7 3.02 -2.93 15.83
CA LEU A 7 2.14 -2.40 16.88
C LEU A 7 2.91 -1.74 18.02
N SER A 8 4.17 -2.11 18.23
CA SER A 8 5.07 -1.55 19.24
C SER A 8 6.00 -0.46 18.71
N GLY A 9 5.93 -0.13 17.41
CA GLY A 9 6.68 0.96 16.79
C GLY A 9 8.11 0.70 16.38
N ASN A 10 8.61 -0.52 16.59
CA ASN A 10 9.98 -0.84 16.29
C ASN A 10 10.12 -1.21 14.80
N ARG A 11 10.34 -0.21 13.95
CA ARG A 11 10.32 -0.38 12.48
C ARG A 11 11.55 -1.06 11.90
N ASP A 12 12.72 -0.89 12.52
CA ASP A 12 13.92 -1.63 12.10
C ASP A 12 13.75 -3.12 12.39
N GLU A 13 13.17 -3.48 13.54
CA GLU A 13 12.75 -4.85 13.80
C GLU A 13 11.62 -5.31 12.87
N ALA A 14 10.68 -4.42 12.51
CA ALA A 14 9.60 -4.75 11.58
C ALA A 14 10.14 -5.14 10.20
N GLU A 15 11.09 -4.38 9.62
CA GLU A 15 11.73 -4.72 8.34
C GLU A 15 12.41 -6.09 8.42
N TYR A 16 13.18 -6.34 9.48
CA TYR A 16 13.80 -7.65 9.72
C TYR A 16 12.76 -8.78 9.74
N PHE A 17 11.68 -8.62 10.52
CA PHE A 17 10.64 -9.65 10.60
C PHE A 17 9.86 -9.81 9.30
N PHE A 18 9.65 -8.75 8.51
CA PHE A 18 9.03 -8.86 7.19
C PHE A 18 9.88 -9.73 6.27
N LEU A 19 11.19 -9.46 6.19
CA LEU A 19 12.10 -10.20 5.33
C LEU A 19 12.24 -11.67 5.76
N GLU A 20 12.33 -11.92 7.06
CA GLU A 20 12.37 -13.30 7.58
C GLU A 20 11.04 -14.05 7.33
N THR A 21 9.91 -13.35 7.41
CA THR A 21 8.60 -13.92 7.06
C THR A 21 8.53 -14.21 5.56
N GLU A 22 9.01 -13.32 4.70
CA GLU A 22 9.09 -13.54 3.26
C GLU A 22 9.93 -14.77 2.92
N LYS A 23 11.12 -14.87 3.53
CA LYS A 23 12.00 -16.03 3.39
C LYS A 23 11.26 -17.32 3.75
N PHE A 24 10.53 -17.33 4.86
CA PHE A 24 9.75 -18.50 5.27
C PHE A 24 8.63 -18.84 4.28
N ILE A 25 7.84 -17.85 3.84
CA ILE A 25 6.76 -18.04 2.86
C ILE A 25 7.32 -18.61 1.56
N ARG A 26 8.41 -18.06 1.02
CA ARG A 26 8.98 -18.50 -0.24
C ARG A 26 9.60 -19.89 -0.13
N THR A 27 10.38 -20.16 0.92
CA THR A 27 11.09 -21.44 1.06
C THR A 27 10.21 -22.61 1.49
N LYS A 28 9.08 -22.37 2.19
CA LYS A 28 8.24 -23.43 2.77
C LYS A 28 6.76 -23.35 2.41
N GLY A 29 6.27 -22.19 1.97
CA GLY A 29 4.85 -21.90 1.79
C GLY A 29 4.37 -21.96 0.33
N LEU A 30 5.17 -21.50 -0.63
CA LEU A 30 4.76 -21.41 -2.04
C LEU A 30 4.70 -22.77 -2.74
N ASN A 31 5.61 -23.69 -2.43
CA ASN A 31 5.73 -25.01 -3.07
C ASN A 31 4.71 -26.07 -2.59
N ARG A 32 3.61 -25.64 -1.98
CA ARG A 32 2.60 -26.53 -1.40
C ARG A 32 1.19 -26.06 -1.75
N ARG A 33 0.23 -26.99 -1.71
CA ARG A 33 -1.19 -26.67 -1.75
C ARG A 33 -1.56 -25.83 -0.53
N LYS A 34 -2.11 -24.65 -0.73
CA LYS A 34 -2.41 -23.70 0.35
C LYS A 34 -3.85 -23.91 0.84
N SER A 35 -4.00 -24.07 2.15
CA SER A 35 -5.32 -23.99 2.77
C SER A 35 -5.81 -22.53 2.77
N ARG A 36 -7.11 -22.31 3.00
CA ARG A 36 -7.65 -20.95 3.16
C ARG A 36 -6.93 -20.17 4.27
N LYS A 37 -6.56 -20.83 5.38
CA LYS A 37 -5.82 -20.23 6.49
C LYS A 37 -4.42 -19.77 6.06
N VAL A 38 -3.71 -20.57 5.26
CA VAL A 38 -2.39 -20.19 4.71
C VAL A 38 -2.54 -19.01 3.75
N ARG A 39 -3.53 -19.06 2.85
CA ARG A 39 -3.81 -17.93 1.94
C ARG A 39 -4.09 -16.65 2.72
N LEU A 40 -4.93 -16.70 3.76
CA LEU A 40 -5.23 -15.56 4.62
C LEU A 40 -3.95 -14.95 5.21
N LEU A 41 -3.06 -15.77 5.77
CA LEU A 41 -1.79 -15.31 6.33
C LEU A 41 -0.89 -14.66 5.27
N HIS A 42 -0.83 -15.21 4.05
CA HIS A 42 -0.09 -14.59 2.95
C HIS A 42 -0.68 -13.23 2.59
N HIS A 43 -2.00 -13.10 2.49
CA HIS A 43 -2.65 -11.81 2.19
C HIS A 43 -2.39 -10.78 3.31
N CYS A 44 -2.41 -11.19 4.59
CA CYS A 44 -2.04 -10.33 5.70
C CYS A 44 -0.59 -9.85 5.60
N TYR A 45 0.35 -10.77 5.34
CA TYR A 45 1.75 -10.41 5.10
C TYR A 45 1.88 -9.39 3.98
N VAL A 46 1.25 -9.61 2.82
CA VAL A 46 1.40 -8.73 1.65
C VAL A 46 0.81 -7.35 1.90
N PHE A 47 -0.38 -7.27 2.50
CA PHE A 47 -1.01 -5.98 2.84
C PHE A 47 -0.10 -5.13 3.75
N GLU A 48 0.41 -5.76 4.82
CA GLU A 48 1.33 -5.12 5.76
C GLU A 48 2.67 -4.78 5.08
N ARG A 49 3.19 -5.67 4.23
CA ARG A 49 4.46 -5.48 3.49
C ARG A 49 4.38 -4.31 2.51
N LEU A 50 3.29 -4.17 1.76
CA LEU A 50 3.09 -3.04 0.83
C LEU A 50 2.97 -1.71 1.59
N SER A 51 2.26 -1.70 2.70
CA SER A 51 2.14 -0.52 3.57
C SER A 51 3.49 -0.12 4.17
N HIS A 52 4.29 -1.10 4.56
CA HIS A 52 5.66 -0.89 5.03
C HIS A 52 6.53 -0.34 3.90
N GLU A 53 6.57 -1.00 2.73
CA GLU A 53 7.47 -0.64 1.64
C GLU A 53 7.19 0.71 0.98
N SER A 54 5.97 1.23 1.13
CA SER A 54 5.59 2.57 0.66
C SER A 54 5.90 3.68 1.65
N THR A 55 6.09 3.36 2.93
CA THR A 55 6.33 4.34 4.00
C THR A 55 7.72 4.23 4.60
N PHE A 56 8.47 3.17 4.29
CA PHE A 56 9.80 2.92 4.77
C PHE A 56 10.86 3.67 3.95
N THR A 57 11.66 4.49 4.62
CA THR A 57 12.81 5.18 4.03
C THR A 57 14.04 4.29 4.20
N GLN A 58 14.65 3.85 3.09
CA GLN A 58 15.75 2.88 3.10
C GLN A 58 16.93 3.36 3.98
N ASN A 59 17.43 2.46 4.84
CA ASN A 59 18.69 2.60 5.56
C ASN A 59 19.68 1.55 5.02
N THR A 60 20.95 1.92 4.86
CA THR A 60 22.00 1.08 4.27
C THR A 60 22.14 -0.28 4.97
N LEU A 61 21.96 -0.34 6.29
CA LEU A 61 22.01 -1.58 7.07
C LEU A 61 20.95 -2.61 6.66
N ASN A 62 19.82 -2.16 6.10
CA ASN A 62 18.75 -3.04 5.66
C ASN A 62 19.00 -3.62 4.26
N LEU A 63 19.88 -3.01 3.47
CA LEU A 63 20.23 -3.52 2.14
C LEU A 63 20.98 -4.86 2.24
N ASP A 64 21.92 -4.97 3.17
CA ASP A 64 22.68 -6.20 3.43
C ASP A 64 21.77 -7.34 3.91
N HIS A 65 20.78 -7.03 4.76
CA HIS A 65 19.83 -8.04 5.20
C HIS A 65 18.89 -8.50 4.07
N ARG A 66 18.38 -7.57 3.26
CA ARG A 66 17.59 -7.87 2.05
C ARG A 66 18.36 -8.79 1.08
N ASN A 67 19.65 -8.53 0.85
CA ASN A 67 20.49 -9.34 -0.02
C ASN A 67 20.72 -10.75 0.55
N ARG A 68 21.06 -10.87 1.84
CA ARG A 68 21.21 -12.17 2.52
C ARG A 68 19.93 -13.02 2.45
N VAL A 69 18.77 -12.40 2.63
CA VAL A 69 17.47 -13.11 2.53
C VAL A 69 17.24 -13.59 1.10
N ARG A 70 17.52 -12.76 0.09
CA ARG A 70 17.41 -13.12 -1.32
C ARG A 70 18.31 -14.31 -1.67
N GLU A 71 19.59 -14.23 -1.32
CA GLU A 71 20.57 -15.30 -1.56
C GLU A 71 20.14 -16.62 -0.90
N ALA A 72 19.58 -16.56 0.30
CA ALA A 72 19.08 -17.76 0.98
C ALA A 72 17.89 -18.41 0.27
N ILE A 73 16.98 -17.63 -0.32
CA ILE A 73 15.84 -18.13 -1.11
C ILE A 73 16.33 -18.76 -2.42
N GLU A 74 17.27 -18.11 -3.08
CA GLU A 74 17.87 -18.59 -4.33
C GLU A 74 18.65 -19.88 -4.11
N ALA A 75 19.51 -19.93 -3.09
CA ALA A 75 20.29 -21.10 -2.72
C ALA A 75 19.43 -22.31 -2.34
N SER A 76 18.20 -22.09 -1.84
CA SER A 76 17.27 -23.18 -1.54
C SER A 76 16.49 -23.69 -2.75
N GLY A 77 16.67 -23.11 -3.94
CA GLY A 77 15.88 -23.41 -5.14
C GLY A 77 14.42 -22.97 -5.08
N ALA A 78 14.03 -22.20 -4.05
CA ALA A 78 12.64 -21.82 -3.84
C ALA A 78 12.14 -20.75 -4.81
N SER A 79 13.07 -20.02 -5.45
CA SER A 79 12.75 -19.04 -6.49
C SER A 79 11.92 -19.62 -7.63
N ALA A 80 12.07 -20.92 -7.93
CA ALA A 80 11.30 -21.60 -8.98
C ALA A 80 9.78 -21.64 -8.73
N TYR A 81 9.34 -21.48 -7.47
CA TYR A 81 7.93 -21.46 -7.10
C TYR A 81 7.36 -20.04 -6.98
N SER A 82 8.21 -19.01 -7.09
CA SER A 82 7.79 -17.61 -7.01
C SER A 82 7.38 -17.13 -8.40
N GLN A 83 6.21 -16.51 -8.52
CA GLN A 83 5.81 -15.84 -9.77
C GLN A 83 6.38 -14.42 -9.83
N ASP A 84 6.40 -13.72 -8.69
CA ASP A 84 6.99 -12.39 -8.56
C ASP A 84 8.51 -12.44 -8.33
N SER A 85 9.17 -11.31 -8.54
CA SER A 85 10.59 -11.16 -8.23
C SER A 85 10.82 -11.02 -6.72
N LEU A 86 12.00 -11.46 -6.26
CA LEU A 86 12.42 -11.40 -4.85
C LEU A 86 12.77 -9.97 -4.37
N SER A 87 12.39 -8.96 -5.16
CA SER A 87 12.64 -7.55 -4.86
C SER A 87 11.50 -6.72 -5.43
N PHE A 88 11.24 -5.53 -4.91
CA PHE A 88 10.29 -4.61 -5.54
C PHE A 88 10.95 -3.88 -6.72
N ARG A 89 11.43 -4.64 -7.71
CA ARG A 89 11.91 -4.10 -8.99
C ARG A 89 10.77 -4.08 -9.99
N LEU A 90 10.81 -3.09 -10.87
CA LEU A 90 9.85 -2.97 -11.96
C LEU A 90 10.14 -4.03 -13.02
N THR A 91 9.17 -4.90 -13.30
CA THR A 91 9.29 -5.87 -14.40
C THR A 91 8.70 -5.32 -15.69
N THR A 92 9.05 -5.96 -16.80
CA THR A 92 8.55 -5.62 -18.12
C THR A 92 7.12 -6.13 -18.29
N TRP A 93 6.15 -5.23 -18.49
CA TRP A 93 4.85 -5.55 -19.09
C TRP A 93 4.81 -4.95 -20.50
N SER A 94 4.17 -5.68 -21.41
CA SER A 94 4.06 -5.28 -22.81
C SER A 94 2.93 -4.26 -23.00
N ASN A 95 1.79 -4.50 -22.32
CA ASN A 95 0.63 -3.62 -22.37
C ASN A 95 -0.25 -3.83 -21.13
N LEU A 96 -0.13 -2.93 -20.13
CA LEU A 96 -0.91 -3.00 -18.90
C LEU A 96 -2.43 -3.01 -19.16
N ASP A 97 -2.91 -2.31 -20.19
CA ASP A 97 -4.34 -2.20 -20.49
C ASP A 97 -4.95 -3.55 -20.90
N GLN A 98 -4.19 -4.37 -21.62
CA GLN A 98 -4.61 -5.71 -22.03
C GLN A 98 -4.40 -6.72 -20.90
N GLU A 99 -3.25 -6.67 -20.26
CA GLU A 99 -2.84 -7.69 -19.30
C GLU A 99 -3.68 -7.66 -18.01
N ILE A 100 -4.21 -6.50 -17.60
CA ILE A 100 -5.03 -6.41 -16.38
C ILE A 100 -6.33 -7.20 -16.46
N HIS A 101 -6.84 -7.44 -17.66
CA HIS A 101 -8.09 -8.19 -17.90
C HIS A 101 -7.85 -9.71 -17.95
N LYS A 102 -6.58 -10.15 -17.93
CA LYS A 102 -6.23 -11.57 -17.90
C LYS A 102 -6.78 -12.21 -16.63
N VAL A 103 -7.44 -13.34 -16.74
CA VAL A 103 -7.85 -14.14 -15.57
C VAL A 103 -6.67 -14.99 -15.11
N LYS A 104 -6.22 -14.81 -13.87
CA LYS A 104 -5.13 -15.59 -13.28
C LYS A 104 -5.61 -16.97 -12.83
N GLY A 105 -4.77 -17.98 -13.05
CA GLY A 105 -4.98 -19.32 -12.48
C GLY A 105 -4.75 -19.35 -10.96
N GLN A 106 -5.08 -20.47 -10.31
CA GLN A 106 -4.88 -20.61 -8.87
C GLN A 106 -3.40 -20.48 -8.47
N GLU A 107 -2.50 -21.19 -9.16
CA GLU A 107 -1.06 -21.13 -8.86
C GLU A 107 -0.49 -19.73 -9.11
N GLU A 108 -0.87 -19.10 -10.22
CA GLU A 108 -0.44 -17.74 -10.57
C GLU A 108 -0.87 -16.73 -9.49
N GLY A 109 -2.15 -16.76 -9.08
CA GLY A 109 -2.65 -15.85 -8.03
C GLY A 109 -2.09 -16.14 -6.64
N GLU A 110 -1.87 -17.41 -6.29
CA GLU A 110 -1.34 -17.78 -4.97
C GLU A 110 0.18 -17.53 -4.81
N ASN A 111 0.94 -17.54 -5.91
CA ASN A 111 2.40 -17.45 -5.91
C ASN A 111 2.94 -16.10 -6.43
N ASP A 112 2.07 -15.19 -6.88
CA ASP A 112 2.38 -13.78 -7.11
C ASP A 112 2.37 -13.00 -5.79
N LEU A 113 3.35 -13.30 -4.92
CA LEU A 113 3.32 -12.89 -3.51
C LEU A 113 3.16 -11.38 -3.37
N HIS A 114 4.02 -10.59 -4.02
CA HIS A 114 3.95 -9.13 -3.92
C HIS A 114 3.04 -8.46 -4.95
N LEU A 115 2.11 -9.18 -5.58
CA LEU A 115 1.21 -8.61 -6.60
C LEU A 115 2.01 -7.86 -7.69
N GLN A 116 2.95 -8.54 -8.32
CA GLN A 116 3.78 -7.97 -9.36
C GLN A 116 3.11 -8.05 -10.73
N HIS A 117 2.32 -9.10 -10.97
CA HIS A 117 1.79 -9.39 -12.30
C HIS A 117 0.35 -8.89 -12.45
N PRO A 118 0.03 -8.21 -13.57
CA PRO A 118 -1.34 -7.80 -13.87
C PRO A 118 -2.27 -9.00 -14.07
N GLY A 119 -3.56 -8.79 -13.80
CA GLY A 119 -4.62 -9.76 -14.00
C GLY A 119 -5.62 -9.80 -12.85
N ILE A 120 -6.74 -10.48 -13.07
CA ILE A 120 -7.84 -10.67 -12.12
C ILE A 120 -7.74 -12.06 -11.52
N TRP A 121 -7.61 -12.14 -10.20
CA TRP A 121 -7.75 -13.38 -9.45
C TRP A 121 -8.99 -13.33 -8.55
N SER A 122 -10.06 -14.00 -8.96
CA SER A 122 -11.36 -13.94 -8.25
C SER A 122 -11.35 -14.62 -6.88
N ALA A 123 -10.40 -15.55 -6.64
CA ALA A 123 -10.31 -16.28 -5.37
C ALA A 123 -9.44 -15.57 -4.30
N THR A 124 -9.06 -14.32 -4.56
CA THR A 124 -8.35 -13.45 -3.63
C THR A 124 -9.16 -13.17 -2.36
N LEU A 125 -8.47 -12.99 -1.25
CA LEU A 125 -9.09 -12.76 0.06
C LEU A 125 -9.04 -11.29 0.51
N TYR A 126 -8.44 -10.37 -0.27
CA TYR A 126 -8.33 -8.96 0.14
C TYR A 126 -9.67 -8.25 0.38
N PRO A 127 -10.71 -8.41 -0.48
CA PRO A 127 -12.02 -7.80 -0.22
C PRO A 127 -12.62 -8.25 1.11
N GLU A 128 -12.46 -9.54 1.43
CA GLU A 128 -13.00 -10.12 2.66
C GLU A 128 -12.24 -9.65 3.90
N ILE A 129 -10.90 -9.67 3.86
CA ILE A 129 -10.06 -9.36 5.03
C ILE A 129 -9.97 -7.85 5.27
N PHE A 130 -9.75 -7.08 4.20
CA PHE A 130 -9.41 -5.67 4.29
C PHE A 130 -10.51 -4.73 3.81
N GLY A 131 -11.56 -5.25 3.17
CA GLY A 131 -12.59 -4.42 2.55
C GLY A 131 -12.11 -3.68 1.30
N VAL A 132 -10.97 -4.08 0.73
CA VAL A 132 -10.34 -3.42 -0.40
C VAL A 132 -10.10 -4.44 -1.52
N PRO A 133 -10.51 -4.16 -2.76
CA PRO A 133 -10.20 -5.02 -3.91
C PRO A 133 -8.69 -5.19 -4.13
N GLU A 134 -8.24 -6.40 -4.50
CA GLU A 134 -6.82 -6.71 -4.82
C GLU A 134 -6.20 -5.68 -5.75
N LEU A 135 -6.98 -5.17 -6.71
CA LEU A 135 -6.51 -4.24 -7.71
C LEU A 135 -5.94 -2.94 -7.13
N HIS A 136 -6.44 -2.46 -5.98
CA HIS A 136 -5.86 -1.28 -5.31
C HIS A 136 -4.47 -1.60 -4.75
N LEU A 137 -4.29 -2.81 -4.21
CA LEU A 137 -3.02 -3.28 -3.67
C LEU A 137 -2.03 -3.59 -4.79
N PHE A 138 -2.49 -4.15 -5.91
CA PHE A 138 -1.70 -4.31 -7.12
C PHE A 138 -1.20 -2.95 -7.63
N MET A 139 -2.09 -1.95 -7.76
CA MET A 139 -1.68 -0.61 -8.16
C MET A 139 -0.65 -0.02 -7.17
N LEU A 140 -0.89 -0.12 -5.86
CA LEU A 140 0.10 0.30 -4.85
C LEU A 140 1.47 -0.38 -5.06
N SER A 141 1.46 -1.70 -5.30
CA SER A 141 2.65 -2.49 -5.59
C SER A 141 3.41 -2.00 -6.82
N LEU A 142 2.69 -1.60 -7.88
CA LEU A 142 3.26 -0.99 -9.07
C LEU A 142 3.84 0.40 -8.80
N VAL A 143 3.15 1.24 -8.03
CA VAL A 143 3.64 2.58 -7.67
C VAL A 143 4.93 2.48 -6.85
N ILE A 144 5.02 1.54 -5.91
CA ILE A 144 6.25 1.29 -5.14
C ILE A 144 7.42 0.93 -6.07
N ARG A 145 7.19 0.05 -7.05
CA ARG A 145 8.21 -0.35 -8.04
C ARG A 145 8.63 0.81 -8.94
N LEU A 146 7.68 1.57 -9.45
CA LEU A 146 7.95 2.76 -10.26
C LEU A 146 8.74 3.81 -9.48
N ALA A 147 8.40 4.05 -8.21
CA ALA A 147 9.12 5.01 -7.37
C ALA A 147 10.57 4.58 -7.13
N ARG A 148 10.81 3.29 -6.85
CA ARG A 148 12.17 2.75 -6.70
C ARG A 148 12.99 2.86 -7.97
N GLU A 149 12.37 2.57 -9.12
CA GLU A 149 13.02 2.71 -10.41
C GLU A 149 13.41 4.18 -10.64
N LYS A 150 12.52 5.14 -10.36
CA LYS A 150 12.81 6.58 -10.44
C LYS A 150 14.01 6.98 -9.57
N GLU A 151 14.11 6.45 -8.35
CA GLU A 151 15.21 6.72 -7.41
C GLU A 151 16.53 6.09 -7.88
N GLN A 152 16.52 4.84 -8.34
CA GLN A 152 17.72 4.14 -8.84
C GLN A 152 18.29 4.77 -10.12
N ASN A 153 17.42 5.35 -10.96
CA ASN A 153 17.83 6.06 -12.18
C ASN A 153 18.53 7.42 -11.91
N GLN A 154 18.53 7.93 -10.68
CA GLN A 154 19.33 9.11 -10.32
C GLN A 154 20.80 8.76 -10.03
N ASP A 155 21.10 7.53 -9.60
CA ASP A 155 22.45 7.10 -9.20
C ASP A 155 23.15 6.18 -10.22
N GLU A 156 22.44 5.41 -11.05
CA GLU A 156 23.03 4.49 -12.06
C GLU A 156 22.63 4.85 -13.51
N LEU A 157 23.06 6.04 -13.96
CA LEU A 157 22.77 6.62 -15.28
C LEU A 157 23.37 5.86 -16.49
N ILE A 158 23.91 4.65 -16.33
CA ILE A 158 24.67 3.95 -17.39
C ILE A 158 24.15 2.53 -17.71
N ASN A 159 23.36 1.88 -16.84
CA ASN A 159 23.00 0.45 -17.03
C ASN A 159 21.50 0.10 -16.94
N SER A 160 20.61 1.02 -16.58
CA SER A 160 19.16 0.78 -16.60
C SER A 160 18.64 0.97 -18.03
N GLY A 161 18.40 -0.14 -18.74
CA GLY A 161 17.88 -0.14 -20.12
C GLY A 161 16.46 0.43 -20.30
N LEU A 162 15.97 1.29 -19.40
CA LEU A 162 14.64 1.88 -19.43
C LEU A 162 14.73 3.39 -19.70
N THR A 163 14.32 3.78 -20.90
CA THR A 163 14.35 5.19 -21.31
C THR A 163 13.35 6.01 -20.51
N LEU A 164 13.63 7.32 -20.32
CA LEU A 164 12.66 8.26 -19.72
C LEU A 164 11.28 8.18 -20.41
N LYS A 165 11.27 7.94 -21.73
CA LYS A 165 10.06 7.74 -22.52
C LYS A 165 9.26 6.53 -22.06
N GLU A 166 9.93 5.39 -21.84
CA GLU A 166 9.29 4.17 -21.35
C GLU A 166 8.80 4.32 -19.91
N PHE A 167 9.60 4.96 -19.04
CA PHE A 167 9.19 5.27 -17.68
C PHE A 167 7.89 6.10 -17.67
N MET A 168 7.86 7.19 -18.44
CA MET A 168 6.70 8.06 -18.56
C MET A 168 5.49 7.35 -19.17
N ALA A 169 5.69 6.46 -20.14
CA ALA A 169 4.62 5.65 -20.71
C ALA A 169 4.01 4.71 -19.65
N ARG A 170 4.84 4.07 -18.83
CA ARG A 170 4.40 3.19 -17.73
C ARG A 170 3.69 3.99 -16.63
N ALA A 171 4.25 5.13 -16.22
CA ALA A 171 3.62 6.03 -15.25
C ALA A 171 2.21 6.46 -15.69
N LYS A 172 2.07 6.88 -16.95
CA LYS A 172 0.76 7.23 -17.54
C LYS A 172 -0.20 6.05 -17.61
N ALA A 173 0.27 4.85 -17.87
CA ALA A 173 -0.57 3.65 -17.85
C ALA A 173 -1.11 3.38 -16.44
N VAL A 174 -0.24 3.43 -15.42
CA VAL A 174 -0.65 3.27 -14.02
C VAL A 174 -1.59 4.39 -13.59
N GLU A 175 -1.32 5.64 -13.94
CA GLU A 175 -2.21 6.78 -13.65
C GLU A 175 -3.63 6.58 -14.20
N ARG A 176 -3.75 6.13 -15.45
CA ARG A 176 -5.05 5.82 -16.08
C ARG A 176 -5.80 4.76 -15.29
N TRP A 177 -5.12 3.68 -14.88
CA TRP A 177 -5.73 2.62 -14.10
C TRP A 177 -6.15 3.06 -12.71
N ILE A 178 -5.32 3.83 -12.00
CA ILE A 178 -5.69 4.46 -10.74
C ILE A 178 -6.99 5.26 -10.91
N LYS A 179 -7.10 6.09 -11.96
CA LYS A 179 -8.33 6.86 -12.22
C LYS A 179 -9.56 5.99 -12.49
N GLN A 180 -9.39 4.78 -13.03
CA GLN A 180 -10.48 3.89 -13.47
C GLN A 180 -10.86 2.79 -12.45
N LEU A 181 -10.13 2.65 -11.34
CA LEU A 181 -10.37 1.60 -10.33
C LEU A 181 -11.82 1.54 -9.83
N HIS A 182 -12.48 2.69 -9.68
CA HIS A 182 -13.88 2.75 -9.24
C HIS A 182 -14.85 2.05 -10.22
N VAL A 183 -14.59 2.11 -11.54
CA VAL A 183 -15.41 1.47 -12.56
C VAL A 183 -15.27 -0.05 -12.48
N LEU A 184 -14.04 -0.54 -12.35
CA LEU A 184 -13.78 -1.98 -12.21
C LEU A 184 -14.30 -2.54 -10.88
N ARG A 185 -14.29 -1.74 -9.81
CA ARG A 185 -14.92 -2.12 -8.54
C ARG A 185 -16.41 -2.37 -8.75
N GLN A 186 -17.11 -1.45 -9.40
CA GLN A 186 -18.54 -1.58 -9.65
C GLN A 186 -18.87 -2.86 -10.44
N SER A 187 -18.03 -3.25 -11.41
CA SER A 187 -18.25 -4.50 -12.16
C SER A 187 -17.97 -5.77 -11.34
N ILE A 188 -17.02 -5.73 -10.40
CA ILE A 188 -16.65 -6.89 -9.56
C ILE A 188 -17.67 -7.10 -8.42
N TRP A 189 -18.29 -6.02 -7.94
CA TRP A 189 -19.20 -5.99 -6.80
C TRP A 189 -20.67 -6.02 -7.21
N MET A 190 -20.99 -6.46 -8.43
CA MET A 190 -22.35 -6.76 -8.91
C MET A 190 -22.93 -7.97 -8.15
N VAL A 191 -23.06 -7.85 -6.84
CA VAL A 191 -23.90 -8.71 -6.02
C VAL A 191 -25.24 -8.00 -5.89
N GLU A 192 -26.30 -8.78 -5.98
CA GLU A 192 -27.72 -8.42 -6.01
C GLU A 192 -28.08 -7.22 -5.12
N ALA A 193 -29.03 -6.40 -5.56
CA ALA A 193 -29.49 -5.24 -4.81
C ALA A 193 -29.76 -5.62 -3.34
N PRO A 194 -29.17 -4.91 -2.36
CA PRO A 194 -29.26 -5.27 -0.95
C PRO A 194 -30.73 -5.37 -0.52
N VAL A 195 -31.12 -6.56 -0.07
CA VAL A 195 -32.49 -6.89 0.33
C VAL A 195 -32.80 -6.38 1.75
N ASP A 196 -31.76 -6.07 2.56
CA ASP A 196 -31.83 -5.72 3.98
C ASP A 196 -30.97 -4.46 4.30
N PRO A 197 -31.45 -3.52 5.15
CA PRO A 197 -30.66 -2.43 5.73
C PRO A 197 -29.26 -2.79 6.24
N GLU A 198 -29.06 -3.93 6.91
CA GLU A 198 -27.73 -4.33 7.44
C GLU A 198 -26.75 -4.67 6.30
N HIS A 199 -27.24 -5.29 5.23
CA HIS A 199 -26.43 -5.59 4.05
C HIS A 199 -26.04 -4.31 3.32
N GLN A 200 -26.96 -3.34 3.22
CA GLN A 200 -26.68 -2.03 2.65
C GLN A 200 -25.59 -1.28 3.44
N GLN A 201 -25.64 -1.32 4.77
CA GLN A 201 -24.63 -0.68 5.62
C GLN A 201 -23.24 -1.31 5.42
N SER A 202 -23.18 -2.64 5.34
CA SER A 202 -21.93 -3.37 5.07
C SER A 202 -21.34 -3.04 3.70
N VAL A 203 -22.17 -2.98 2.65
CA VAL A 203 -21.75 -2.58 1.30
C VAL A 203 -21.24 -1.13 1.28
N ASN A 204 -21.93 -0.22 1.99
CA ASN A 204 -21.50 1.17 2.10
C ASN A 204 -20.14 1.30 2.80
N LEU A 205 -19.94 0.55 3.88
CA LEU A 205 -18.67 0.49 4.62
C LEU A 205 -17.53 0.06 3.72
N LEU A 206 -17.73 -1.02 2.96
CA LEU A 206 -16.72 -1.56 2.06
C LEU A 206 -16.41 -0.61 0.89
N ASN A 207 -17.43 0.04 0.32
CA ASN A 207 -17.23 1.08 -0.68
C ASN A 207 -16.44 2.27 -0.11
N SER A 208 -16.72 2.68 1.13
CA SER A 208 -15.97 3.75 1.80
C SER A 208 -14.51 3.35 2.03
N LEU A 209 -14.21 2.09 2.42
CA LEU A 209 -12.84 1.60 2.58
C LEU A 209 -12.08 1.62 1.26
N ALA A 210 -12.71 1.12 0.19
CA ALA A 210 -12.12 1.12 -1.14
C ALA A 210 -11.87 2.54 -1.66
N ASP A 211 -12.82 3.47 -1.46
CA ASP A 211 -12.65 4.87 -1.84
C ASP A 211 -11.56 5.58 -1.02
N THR A 212 -11.45 5.27 0.27
CA THR A 212 -10.37 5.80 1.12
C THR A 212 -9.01 5.35 0.59
N MET A 213 -8.88 4.06 0.26
CA MET A 213 -7.68 3.52 -0.37
C MET A 213 -7.40 4.18 -1.72
N GLN A 214 -8.42 4.42 -2.54
CA GLN A 214 -8.32 5.08 -3.83
C GLN A 214 -7.77 6.51 -3.72
N HIS A 215 -8.28 7.29 -2.78
CA HIS A 215 -7.79 8.65 -2.52
C HIS A 215 -6.32 8.63 -2.07
N ALA A 216 -5.98 7.78 -1.10
CA ALA A 216 -4.59 7.67 -0.63
C ALA A 216 -3.63 7.18 -1.70
N LEU A 217 -4.04 6.21 -2.53
CA LEU A 217 -3.25 5.75 -3.67
C LEU A 217 -2.99 6.87 -4.69
N SER A 218 -3.98 7.73 -4.92
CA SER A 218 -3.82 8.91 -5.79
C SER A 218 -2.79 9.87 -5.22
N VAL A 219 -2.89 10.23 -3.92
CA VAL A 219 -1.91 11.09 -3.22
C VAL A 219 -0.51 10.48 -3.35
N TYR A 220 -0.36 9.20 -3.00
CA TYR A 220 0.93 8.50 -3.03
C TYR A 220 1.53 8.47 -4.44
N PHE A 221 0.74 8.14 -5.46
CA PHE A 221 1.20 8.11 -6.85
C PHE A 221 1.69 9.48 -7.31
N TYR A 222 0.85 10.52 -7.20
CA TYR A 222 1.20 11.83 -7.70
C TYR A 222 2.39 12.44 -6.97
N ARG A 223 2.49 12.21 -5.65
CA ARG A 223 3.61 12.69 -4.86
C ARG A 223 4.91 11.97 -5.22
N ARG A 224 4.92 10.64 -5.35
CA ARG A 224 6.15 9.86 -5.56
C ARG A 224 6.63 9.88 -7.02
N ILE A 225 5.70 9.81 -7.97
CA ILE A 225 6.04 9.69 -9.39
C ILE A 225 6.23 11.05 -10.03
N TYR A 226 5.28 11.98 -9.84
CA TYR A 226 5.33 13.29 -10.48
C TYR A 226 5.85 14.41 -9.58
N ASP A 227 6.08 14.16 -8.29
CA ASP A 227 6.58 15.17 -7.35
C ASP A 227 5.66 16.41 -7.31
N LEU A 228 4.34 16.18 -7.40
CA LEU A 228 3.36 17.28 -7.38
C LEU A 228 3.38 18.02 -6.05
N ASP A 229 3.15 19.34 -6.16
CA ASP A 229 2.95 20.22 -5.03
C ASP A 229 1.75 19.76 -4.17
N PRO A 230 1.86 19.77 -2.82
CA PRO A 230 0.78 19.34 -1.95
C PRO A 230 -0.56 20.06 -2.19
N SER A 231 -0.55 21.34 -2.61
CA SER A 231 -1.79 22.08 -2.90
C SER A 231 -2.64 21.41 -3.99
N MET A 232 -2.01 20.71 -4.94
CA MET A 232 -2.69 19.98 -6.00
C MET A 232 -3.33 18.67 -5.52
N LEU A 233 -2.96 18.19 -4.33
CA LEU A 233 -3.40 16.92 -3.77
C LEU A 233 -4.57 17.07 -2.79
N GLN A 234 -4.93 18.30 -2.40
CA GLN A 234 -5.88 18.55 -1.31
C GLN A 234 -7.25 17.91 -1.52
N LYS A 235 -7.75 17.83 -2.76
CA LYS A 235 -9.00 17.10 -3.06
C LYS A 235 -8.93 15.64 -2.57
N HIS A 236 -7.81 14.97 -2.77
CA HIS A 236 -7.64 13.59 -2.34
C HIS A 236 -7.36 13.48 -0.84
N VAL A 237 -6.59 14.41 -0.28
CA VAL A 237 -6.36 14.50 1.18
C VAL A 237 -7.68 14.64 1.95
N LEU A 238 -8.53 15.58 1.53
CA LEU A 238 -9.87 15.78 2.10
C LEU A 238 -10.73 14.53 1.95
N GLY A 239 -10.69 13.88 0.77
CA GLY A 239 -11.43 12.65 0.52
C GLY A 239 -11.03 11.47 1.43
N VAL A 240 -9.77 11.43 1.91
CA VAL A 240 -9.35 10.50 2.96
C VAL A 240 -9.89 10.96 4.31
N ARG A 241 -9.63 12.21 4.70
CA ARG A 241 -10.04 12.77 6.00
C ARG A 241 -11.53 12.59 6.26
N ASP A 242 -12.37 13.01 5.32
CA ASP A 242 -13.82 13.00 5.48
C ASP A 242 -14.33 11.57 5.72
N ARG A 243 -13.79 10.59 4.99
CA ARG A 243 -14.12 9.17 5.20
C ARG A 243 -13.65 8.66 6.55
N LEU A 244 -12.46 9.02 7.01
CA LEU A 244 -11.99 8.66 8.35
C LEU A 244 -12.97 9.13 9.44
N LEU A 245 -13.47 10.36 9.31
CA LEU A 245 -14.45 10.93 10.23
C LEU A 245 -15.82 10.24 10.12
N GLU A 246 -16.26 9.89 8.91
CA GLU A 246 -17.47 9.09 8.68
C GLU A 246 -17.37 7.70 9.34
N PHE A 247 -16.22 7.03 9.25
CA PHE A 247 -15.97 5.75 9.92
C PHE A 247 -16.09 5.87 11.44
N ASP A 248 -15.46 6.89 12.03
CA ASP A 248 -15.49 7.11 13.48
C ASP A 248 -16.88 7.50 14.00
N ALA A 249 -17.69 8.18 13.18
CA ALA A 249 -19.07 8.53 13.49
C ALA A 249 -20.04 7.36 13.32
N SER A 250 -19.71 6.35 12.51
CA SER A 250 -20.54 5.18 12.31
C SER A 250 -20.47 4.23 13.53
N ASP A 251 -21.63 3.97 14.15
CA ASP A 251 -21.77 3.05 15.30
C ASP A 251 -21.69 1.56 14.90
N ALA A 252 -21.06 1.26 13.77
CA ALA A 252 -21.16 -0.03 13.07
C ALA A 252 -20.40 -1.18 13.76
N GLY A 253 -19.90 -1.01 14.98
CA GLY A 253 -19.15 -2.02 15.74
C GLY A 253 -17.85 -2.52 15.08
N MET A 254 -17.55 -2.05 13.87
CA MET A 254 -16.45 -2.48 13.02
C MET A 254 -15.23 -1.60 13.28
N GLY A 255 -14.58 -1.82 14.43
CA GLY A 255 -13.20 -1.44 14.72
C GLY A 255 -12.85 0.03 14.50
N TYR A 256 -13.16 0.87 15.49
CA TYR A 256 -12.54 2.20 15.64
C TYR A 256 -11.02 2.08 15.55
N GLY A 257 -10.34 3.03 14.89
CA GLY A 257 -8.90 2.91 14.68
C GLY A 257 -8.55 1.59 13.97
N SER A 258 -9.26 1.28 12.89
CA SER A 258 -8.94 0.13 12.06
C SER A 258 -7.51 0.29 11.53
N LEU A 259 -6.63 -0.68 11.82
CA LEU A 259 -5.25 -0.70 11.32
C LEU A 259 -5.17 -0.55 9.78
N ARG A 260 -6.25 -0.93 9.08
CA ARG A 260 -6.41 -0.79 7.63
C ARG A 260 -6.41 0.66 7.15
N LEU A 261 -6.77 1.60 8.03
CA LEU A 261 -6.87 3.03 7.75
C LEU A 261 -5.58 3.81 8.08
N ILE A 262 -4.62 3.19 8.78
CA ILE A 262 -3.35 3.85 9.15
C ILE A 262 -2.58 4.28 7.90
N TRP A 263 -2.41 3.38 6.93
CA TRP A 263 -1.66 3.72 5.72
C TRP A 263 -2.32 4.85 4.91
N PRO A 264 -3.65 4.80 4.61
CA PRO A 264 -4.31 5.92 3.97
C PRO A 264 -4.21 7.24 4.74
N ALA A 265 -4.42 7.21 6.07
CA ALA A 265 -4.34 8.39 6.92
C ALA A 265 -2.92 8.98 6.93
N PHE A 266 -1.89 8.14 7.06
CA PHE A 266 -0.50 8.56 7.02
C PHE A 266 -0.14 9.26 5.71
N VAL A 267 -0.47 8.64 4.58
CA VAL A 267 -0.16 9.19 3.25
C VAL A 267 -0.85 10.54 3.04
N ALA A 268 -2.13 10.66 3.38
CA ALA A 268 -2.86 11.91 3.20
C ALA A 268 -2.39 13.01 4.16
N ALA A 269 -2.19 12.69 5.44
CA ALA A 269 -1.77 13.65 6.44
C ALA A 269 -0.38 14.23 6.14
N CYS A 270 0.54 13.42 5.61
CA CYS A 270 1.86 13.90 5.21
C CYS A 270 1.81 14.98 4.12
N GLU A 271 0.74 15.06 3.32
CA GLU A 271 0.61 15.97 2.17
C GLU A 271 -0.40 17.09 2.39
N THR A 272 -0.65 17.47 3.64
CA THR A 272 -1.45 18.66 3.97
C THR A 272 -0.62 19.78 4.57
N ASP A 273 -0.87 21.00 4.10
CA ASP A 273 -0.26 22.23 4.60
C ASP A 273 -1.30 23.15 5.26
N ASP A 274 -2.55 22.69 5.36
CA ASP A 274 -3.63 23.40 6.00
C ASP A 274 -3.71 22.99 7.48
N ASP A 275 -3.58 23.96 8.38
CA ASP A 275 -3.53 23.72 9.82
C ASP A 275 -4.80 23.08 10.38
N ASP A 276 -5.98 23.39 9.83
CA ASP A 276 -7.25 22.80 10.25
C ASP A 276 -7.32 21.33 9.83
N ILE A 277 -6.83 21.01 8.62
CA ILE A 277 -6.73 19.63 8.14
C ILE A 277 -5.70 18.85 8.97
N ARG A 278 -4.54 19.43 9.26
CA ARG A 278 -3.50 18.84 10.13
C ARG A 278 -4.07 18.51 11.50
N ALA A 279 -4.78 19.45 12.13
CA ALA A 279 -5.43 19.26 13.42
C ALA A 279 -6.48 18.13 13.40
N SER A 280 -7.26 18.02 12.31
CA SER A 280 -8.24 16.94 12.15
C SER A 280 -7.59 15.55 12.10
N PHE A 281 -6.48 15.38 11.37
CA PHE A 281 -5.73 14.11 11.36
C PHE A 281 -5.13 13.79 12.72
N VAL A 282 -4.51 14.78 13.40
CA VAL A 282 -3.96 14.62 14.75
C VAL A 282 -5.03 14.12 15.71
N GLN A 283 -6.21 14.77 15.71
CA GLN A 283 -7.33 14.37 16.55
C GLN A 283 -7.79 12.93 16.25
N TRP A 284 -7.85 12.55 14.97
CA TRP A 284 -8.20 11.18 14.58
C TRP A 284 -7.22 10.15 15.14
N PHE A 285 -5.90 10.37 14.98
CA PHE A 285 -4.88 9.48 15.51
C PHE A 285 -4.92 9.38 17.04
N GLU A 286 -5.14 10.49 17.75
CA GLU A 286 -5.26 10.51 19.21
C GLU A 286 -6.49 9.74 19.70
N CYS A 287 -7.63 9.95 19.05
CA CYS A 287 -8.86 9.20 19.32
C CYS A 287 -8.65 7.70 19.07
N ALA A 288 -8.05 7.34 17.93
CA ALA A 288 -7.76 5.95 17.58
C ALA A 288 -6.80 5.29 18.58
N ALA A 289 -5.73 5.99 19.00
CA ALA A 289 -4.79 5.51 20.01
C ALA A 289 -5.48 5.28 21.36
N LYS A 290 -6.25 6.27 21.84
CA LYS A 290 -6.94 6.22 23.13
C LYS A 290 -7.98 5.09 23.19
N ARG A 291 -8.71 4.84 22.10
CA ARG A 291 -9.76 3.82 22.04
C ARG A 291 -9.22 2.41 21.83
N SER A 292 -8.23 2.25 20.95
CA SER A 292 -7.66 0.93 20.63
C SER A 292 -6.60 0.47 21.63
N GLY A 293 -5.95 1.40 22.34
CA GLY A 293 -4.78 1.13 23.17
C GLY A 293 -3.51 0.78 22.36
N LEU A 294 -3.54 0.92 21.04
CA LEU A 294 -2.44 0.54 20.16
C LEU A 294 -1.48 1.73 19.94
N ARG A 295 -0.21 1.52 20.29
CA ARG A 295 0.85 2.53 20.24
C ARG A 295 1.19 3.01 18.82
N ILE A 296 0.98 2.16 17.81
CA ILE A 296 1.19 2.50 16.39
C ILE A 296 0.50 3.80 15.97
N PHE A 297 -0.67 4.13 16.52
CA PHE A 297 -1.38 5.37 16.19
C PHE A 297 -0.62 6.60 16.69
N THR A 298 -0.14 6.54 17.93
CA THR A 298 0.67 7.60 18.54
C THR A 298 1.96 7.82 17.75
N GLU A 299 2.67 6.75 17.40
CA GLU A 299 3.95 6.85 16.68
C GLU A 299 3.78 7.31 15.23
N THR A 300 2.70 6.88 14.58
CA THR A 300 2.37 7.35 13.23
C THR A 300 2.09 8.85 13.26
N LYS A 301 1.34 9.33 14.27
CA LYS A 301 1.07 10.76 14.50
C LYS A 301 2.35 11.56 14.69
N GLU A 302 3.20 11.13 15.63
CA GLU A 302 4.48 11.79 15.92
C GLU A 302 5.34 11.91 14.66
N ARG A 303 5.38 10.87 13.82
CA ARG A 303 6.11 10.90 12.56
C ARG A 303 5.54 11.94 11.58
N ILE A 304 4.22 12.02 11.45
CA ILE A 304 3.56 13.00 10.59
C ILE A 304 3.92 14.42 11.05
N GLU A 305 3.84 14.68 12.35
CA GLU A 305 4.21 15.98 12.94
C GLU A 305 5.67 16.33 12.65
N GLN A 306 6.60 15.38 12.74
CA GLN A 306 8.01 15.61 12.36
C GLN A 306 8.17 15.98 10.87
N ILE A 307 7.37 15.38 9.98
CA ILE A 307 7.40 15.71 8.55
C ILE A 307 6.93 17.16 8.34
N TRP A 308 5.85 17.57 9.01
CA TRP A 308 5.35 18.95 8.95
C TRP A 308 6.38 19.95 9.48
N ILE A 309 6.96 19.69 10.65
CA ILE A 309 8.01 20.56 11.24
C ILE A 309 9.20 20.71 10.28
N GLY A 310 9.62 19.62 9.63
CA GLY A 310 10.70 19.63 8.64
C GLY A 310 10.38 20.48 7.42
N ARG A 311 9.14 20.39 6.89
CA ARG A 311 8.68 21.20 5.76
C ARG A 311 8.59 22.68 6.13
N ASP A 312 7.91 23.00 7.21
CA ASP A 312 7.73 24.38 7.67
C ASP A 312 9.09 25.07 7.95
N SER A 313 10.08 24.32 8.42
CA SER A 313 11.45 24.83 8.62
C SER A 313 12.16 25.12 7.29
N THR A 314 11.96 24.27 6.28
CA THR A 314 12.54 24.42 4.94
C THR A 314 11.90 25.59 4.20
N ASP A 315 10.58 25.76 4.31
CA ASP A 315 9.86 26.88 3.68
C ASP A 315 10.26 28.23 4.30
N ARG A 316 10.47 28.28 5.63
CA ARG A 316 11.02 29.47 6.30
C ARG A 316 12.45 29.79 5.88
N GLN A 317 13.26 28.80 5.52
CA GLN A 317 14.62 29.00 5.03
C GLN A 317 14.67 29.38 3.55
N ASN A 318 13.75 28.88 2.73
CA ASN A 318 13.65 29.22 1.31
C ASN A 318 12.91 30.56 1.08
N GLY A 319 12.09 30.98 2.04
CA GLY A 319 11.54 32.34 2.12
C GLY A 319 12.56 33.32 2.71
N PHE A 320 13.66 33.60 2.02
CA PHE A 320 14.55 34.72 2.38
C PHE A 320 13.96 36.06 1.95
N GLY A 321 13.83 36.98 2.92
CA GLY A 321 14.03 38.43 2.72
C GLY A 321 12.80 39.31 2.73
#